data_AF-A0A0W0VFN9-F1
#
_entry.id   AF-A0A0W0VFN9-F1
#
_cell.length_a   1.000
_cell.length_b   1.000
_cell.length_c   1.000
_cell.angle_alpha   90.00
_cell.angle_beta   90.00
_cell.angle_gamma   90.00
#
_symmetry.space_group_name_H-M   'P 1'
#
loop_
_entity.id
_entity.type
_entity.pdbx_description
1 polymer ?
#
loop_
_entity_poly.entity_id
_entity_poly.type
_entity_poly.pdbx_seq_one_letter_code
_entity_poly.pdbx_strand_id
1 'polypeptide(L)'
;MATVVKPILRNSEGTFFSPSKRLVNLVTPIQATDRKFSDFFAYVLNPIIDVGLAPVHLVDVVISLLNSVASLANAFRLWSEGQQQSARLLDERTTGELKEAGAHFLQAVSSLISALINPILSTLALATRPVASLVKAVADACDECSSSPSI
;
A
#
# COMPACT_ATOMS: atom_id res chain seq x y z
N MET A 1 -11.76 -23.43 -0.06
CA MET A 1 -10.67 -22.50 0.22
C MET A 1 -9.46 -22.88 -0.61
N ALA A 2 -9.28 -22.25 -1.76
CA ALA A 2 -8.24 -22.60 -2.74
C ALA A 2 -7.10 -21.57 -2.70
N THR A 3 -6.36 -21.51 -1.59
CA THR A 3 -5.08 -20.78 -1.57
C THR A 3 -3.99 -21.69 -2.16
N VAL A 4 -3.59 -21.42 -3.39
CA VAL A 4 -2.59 -22.22 -4.12
C VAL A 4 -1.17 -21.86 -3.65
N VAL A 5 -0.90 -20.56 -3.47
CA VAL A 5 0.40 -20.05 -3.03
C VAL A 5 0.21 -18.96 -1.99
N LYS A 6 0.97 -18.98 -0.90
CA LYS A 6 0.91 -17.92 0.11
C LYS A 6 1.58 -16.64 -0.41
N PRO A 7 0.91 -15.48 -0.36
CA PRO A 7 1.53 -14.21 -0.70
C PRO A 7 2.69 -13.91 0.26
N ILE A 8 3.72 -13.24 -0.28
CA ILE A 8 4.96 -12.90 0.41
C ILE A 8 4.73 -11.67 1.30
N LEU A 9 3.96 -10.70 0.80
CA LEU A 9 3.71 -9.43 1.47
C LEU A 9 2.31 -9.42 2.07
N ARG A 10 2.21 -9.91 3.30
CA ARG A 10 0.94 -9.93 4.03
C ARG A 10 0.73 -8.59 4.73
N ASN A 11 -0.04 -7.70 4.12
CA ASN A 11 -0.38 -6.40 4.72
C ASN A 11 -1.39 -6.60 5.86
N SER A 12 -0.94 -6.47 7.11
CA SER A 12 -1.80 -6.48 8.30
C SER A 12 -2.55 -5.16 8.51
N GLU A 13 -2.10 -4.07 7.87
CA GLU A 13 -2.59 -2.70 8.11
C GLU A 13 -3.54 -2.16 7.01
N GLY A 14 -3.97 -3.02 6.08
CA GLY A 14 -4.95 -2.69 5.03
C GLY A 14 -4.37 -2.54 3.62
N THR A 15 -5.22 -2.70 2.62
CA THR A 15 -4.85 -2.87 1.19
C THR A 15 -4.31 -1.60 0.52
N PHE A 16 -4.27 -0.43 1.16
CA PHE A 16 -3.74 0.81 0.52
C PHE A 16 -2.89 1.67 1.46
N PHE A 17 -2.45 1.07 2.57
CA PHE A 17 -1.83 1.81 3.66
C PHE A 17 -0.42 2.32 3.32
N SER A 18 0.32 1.59 2.48
CA SER A 18 1.67 1.98 2.08
C SER A 18 1.68 3.23 1.17
N PRO A 19 0.90 3.29 0.06
CA PRO A 19 0.81 4.50 -0.76
C PRO A 19 0.28 5.73 -0.03
N SER A 20 -0.70 5.57 0.86
CA SER A 20 -1.28 6.71 1.61
C SER A 20 -0.26 7.34 2.57
N LYS A 21 0.53 6.52 3.29
CA LYS A 21 1.64 7.01 4.10
C LYS A 21 2.69 7.75 3.27
N ARG A 22 3.03 7.23 2.08
CA ARG A 22 3.98 7.87 1.17
C ARG A 22 3.46 9.23 0.68
N LEU A 23 2.17 9.35 0.42
CA LEU A 23 1.53 10.62 0.03
C LEU A 23 1.63 11.67 1.15
N VAL A 24 1.31 11.31 2.39
CA VAL A 24 1.44 12.21 3.55
C VAL A 24 2.89 12.63 3.76
N ASN A 25 3.83 11.70 3.54
CA ASN A 25 5.26 11.99 3.68
C ASN A 25 5.78 13.01 2.64
N LEU A 26 5.09 13.25 1.52
CA LEU A 26 5.52 14.27 0.54
C LEU A 26 5.56 15.68 1.12
N VAL A 27 4.61 15.99 2.01
CA VAL A 27 4.44 17.31 2.62
C VAL A 27 5.07 17.38 4.02
N THR A 28 5.61 16.26 4.51
CA THR A 28 6.23 16.20 5.82
C THR A 28 7.70 16.61 5.73
N PRO A 29 8.18 17.55 6.59
CA PRO A 29 9.57 17.99 6.58
C PRO A 29 10.54 16.83 6.85
N ILE A 30 11.79 17.01 6.45
CA ILE A 30 12.83 15.97 6.63
C ILE A 30 13.15 15.79 8.11
N GLN A 31 13.14 16.85 8.91
CA GLN A 31 13.44 16.81 10.35
C GLN A 31 12.15 16.90 11.18
N ALA A 32 11.22 15.97 10.95
CA ALA A 32 9.93 15.99 11.64
C ALA A 32 10.03 15.51 13.09
N THR A 33 11.02 14.68 13.43
CA THR A 33 11.21 14.13 14.78
C THR A 33 12.52 14.60 15.44
N ASP A 34 12.65 14.34 16.75
CA ASP A 34 13.88 14.61 17.50
C ASP A 34 15.10 13.82 16.98
N ARG A 35 14.87 12.75 16.18
CA ARG A 35 15.92 11.88 15.63
C ARG A 35 16.29 12.26 14.19
N LYS A 36 16.84 13.46 14.02
CA LYS A 36 17.17 14.08 12.72
C LYS A 36 17.99 13.19 11.76
N PHE A 37 18.97 12.46 12.28
CA PHE A 37 19.83 11.59 11.46
C PHE A 37 19.07 10.38 10.90
N SER A 38 18.20 9.78 11.71
CA SER A 38 17.36 8.66 11.30
C SER A 38 16.37 9.08 10.21
N ASP A 39 15.77 10.26 10.36
CA ASP A 39 14.80 10.77 9.38
C ASP A 39 15.46 11.11 8.03
N PHE A 40 16.70 11.62 8.07
CA PHE A 40 17.50 11.87 6.86
C PHE A 40 17.86 10.57 6.15
N PHE A 41 18.33 9.55 6.87
CA PHE A 41 18.60 8.24 6.27
C PHE A 41 17.34 7.60 5.70
N ALA A 42 16.21 7.67 6.41
CA ALA A 42 14.94 7.20 5.89
C ALA A 42 14.56 7.95 4.60
N TYR A 43 14.74 9.27 4.56
CA TYR A 43 14.52 10.08 3.35
C TYR A 43 15.36 9.61 2.16
N VAL A 44 16.67 9.39 2.33
CA VAL A 44 17.57 8.96 1.25
C VAL A 44 17.35 7.51 0.84
N LEU A 45 17.08 6.62 1.80
CA LEU A 45 16.96 5.17 1.54
C LEU A 45 15.58 4.77 1.00
N ASN A 46 14.52 5.53 1.30
CA ASN A 46 13.16 5.20 0.88
C ASN A 46 13.01 4.95 -0.64
N PRO A 47 13.56 5.78 -1.55
CA PRO A 47 13.51 5.51 -2.99
C PRO A 47 14.22 4.20 -3.38
N ILE A 48 15.38 3.91 -2.77
CA ILE A 48 16.16 2.69 -3.05
C ILE A 48 15.38 1.45 -2.61
N ILE A 49 14.81 1.51 -1.40
CA ILE A 49 13.99 0.43 -0.84
C ILE A 49 12.74 0.21 -1.72
N ASP A 50 12.05 1.27 -2.13
CA ASP A 50 10.82 1.15 -2.92
C ASP A 50 11.09 0.59 -4.33
N VAL A 51 12.19 0.99 -4.97
CA VAL A 51 12.61 0.40 -6.26
C VAL A 51 13.05 -1.05 -6.08
N GLY A 52 13.80 -1.36 -5.02
CA GLY A 52 14.25 -2.72 -4.71
C GLY A 52 13.11 -3.68 -4.35
N LEU A 53 12.03 -3.17 -3.74
CA LEU A 53 10.84 -3.95 -3.38
C LEU A 53 9.84 -4.11 -4.53
N ALA A 54 9.90 -3.27 -5.57
CA ALA A 54 8.96 -3.33 -6.69
C ALA A 54 8.87 -4.74 -7.34
N PRO A 55 9.98 -5.47 -7.59
CA PRO A 55 9.92 -6.84 -8.08
C PRO A 55 9.20 -7.81 -7.13
N VAL A 56 9.39 -7.63 -5.81
CA VAL A 56 8.72 -8.47 -4.78
C VAL A 56 7.21 -8.21 -4.81
N HIS A 57 6.80 -6.94 -4.92
CA HIS A 57 5.39 -6.61 -5.10
C HIS A 57 4.80 -7.21 -6.38
N LEU A 58 5.53 -7.22 -7.49
CA LEU A 58 5.07 -7.84 -8.74
C LEU A 58 4.88 -9.36 -8.59
N VAL A 59 5.78 -10.05 -7.89
CA VAL A 59 5.60 -11.48 -7.58
C VAL A 59 4.34 -11.69 -6.72
N ASP A 60 4.09 -10.82 -5.75
CA ASP A 60 2.89 -10.89 -4.91
C ASP A 60 1.59 -10.65 -5.70
N VAL A 61 1.63 -9.79 -6.72
CA VAL A 61 0.53 -9.60 -7.69
C VAL A 61 0.24 -10.90 -8.43
N VAL A 62 1.27 -11.57 -8.98
CA VAL A 62 1.10 -12.83 -9.71
C VAL A 62 0.51 -13.90 -8.80
N ILE A 63 1.03 -14.06 -7.59
CA ILE A 63 0.53 -15.02 -6.60
C ILE A 63 -0.95 -14.74 -6.27
N SER A 64 -1.29 -13.46 -6.01
CA SER A 64 -2.65 -13.07 -5.66
C SER A 64 -3.62 -13.26 -6.83
N LEU A 65 -3.21 -12.99 -8.07
CA LEU A 65 -4.02 -13.29 -9.26
C LEU A 65 -4.24 -14.78 -9.45
N LEU A 66 -3.19 -15.60 -9.28
CA LEU A 66 -3.33 -17.06 -9.36
C LEU A 66 -4.33 -17.60 -8.32
N ASN A 67 -4.26 -17.12 -7.08
CA ASN A 67 -5.22 -17.48 -6.04
C ASN A 67 -6.64 -17.00 -6.36
N SER A 68 -6.78 -15.79 -6.93
CA SER A 68 -8.09 -15.27 -7.35
C SER A 68 -8.71 -16.14 -8.44
N VAL A 69 -7.92 -16.52 -9.46
CA VAL A 69 -8.38 -17.41 -10.55
C VAL A 69 -8.72 -18.79 -10.02
N ALA A 70 -7.91 -19.36 -9.11
CA ALA A 70 -8.19 -20.67 -8.51
C ALA A 70 -9.49 -20.66 -7.70
N SER A 71 -9.71 -19.62 -6.89
CA SER A 71 -10.94 -19.42 -6.12
C SER A 71 -12.15 -19.23 -7.02
N LEU A 72 -12.01 -18.48 -8.11
CA LEU A 72 -13.08 -18.27 -9.10
C LEU A 72 -13.43 -19.56 -9.86
N ALA A 73 -12.41 -20.34 -10.25
CA ALA A 73 -12.62 -21.64 -10.88
C ALA A 73 -13.33 -22.63 -9.94
N ASN A 74 -12.96 -22.64 -8.65
CA ASN A 74 -13.63 -23.47 -7.66
C ASN A 74 -15.07 -23.00 -7.38
N ALA A 75 -15.30 -21.68 -7.34
CA ALA A 75 -16.65 -21.11 -7.24
C ALA A 75 -17.52 -21.53 -8.43
N PHE A 76 -16.98 -21.48 -9.65
CA PHE A 76 -17.71 -21.91 -10.86
C PHE A 76 -18.04 -23.41 -10.83
N ARG A 77 -17.11 -24.25 -10.37
CA ARG A 77 -17.35 -25.68 -10.17
C ARG A 77 -18.49 -25.92 -9.17
N LEU A 78 -18.44 -25.29 -8.00
CA LEU A 78 -19.47 -25.41 -6.97
C LEU A 78 -20.83 -24.89 -7.45
N TRP A 79 -20.83 -23.77 -8.17
CA TRP A 79 -22.02 -23.22 -8.79
C TRP A 79 -22.64 -24.21 -9.76
N SER A 80 -21.84 -24.78 -10.66
CA SER A 80 -22.28 -25.76 -11.65
C SER A 80 -22.85 -27.03 -10.99
N GLU A 81 -22.24 -27.51 -9.91
CA GLU A 81 -22.75 -28.63 -9.12
C GLU A 81 -24.07 -28.26 -8.41
N GLY A 82 -24.18 -27.04 -7.89
CA GLY A 82 -25.34 -26.52 -7.19
C GLY A 82 -26.57 -26.29 -8.09
N GLN A 83 -26.37 -25.95 -9.36
CA GLN A 83 -27.48 -25.74 -10.32
C GLN A 83 -28.34 -27.01 -10.52
N GLN A 84 -27.78 -28.20 -10.30
CA GLN A 84 -28.53 -29.45 -10.43
C GLN A 84 -29.34 -29.81 -9.18
N GLN A 85 -29.03 -29.20 -8.03
CA GLN A 85 -29.55 -29.61 -6.72
C GLN A 85 -30.40 -28.53 -6.04
N SER A 86 -30.33 -27.28 -6.50
CA SER A 86 -30.91 -26.12 -5.83
C SER A 86 -31.61 -25.19 -6.82
N ALA A 87 -32.77 -24.65 -6.43
CA ALA A 87 -33.47 -23.59 -7.17
C ALA A 87 -32.83 -22.20 -7.01
N ARG A 88 -31.82 -22.06 -6.15
CA ARG A 88 -31.09 -20.79 -5.93
C ARG A 88 -29.97 -20.65 -6.96
N LEU A 89 -29.83 -19.43 -7.48
CA LEU A 89 -28.78 -19.04 -8.44
C LEU A 89 -27.36 -19.12 -7.84
N LEU A 90 -27.20 -18.75 -6.57
CA LEU A 90 -25.93 -18.84 -5.84
C LEU A 90 -26.20 -19.44 -4.47
N ASP A 91 -25.48 -20.50 -4.14
CA ASP A 91 -25.47 -21.07 -2.79
C ASP A 91 -24.42 -20.35 -1.92
N GLU A 92 -24.50 -20.59 -0.61
CA GLU A 92 -23.63 -19.93 0.35
C GLU A 92 -22.14 -20.29 0.13
N ARG A 93 -21.87 -21.52 -0.35
CA ARG A 93 -20.52 -21.99 -0.65
C ARG A 93 -19.92 -21.28 -1.86
N THR A 94 -20.66 -21.17 -2.96
CA THR A 94 -20.24 -20.41 -4.16
C THR A 94 -20.00 -18.95 -3.80
N THR A 95 -20.89 -18.35 -3.00
CA THR A 95 -20.76 -16.96 -2.56
C THR A 95 -19.50 -16.74 -1.72
N GLY A 96 -19.16 -17.69 -0.86
CA GLY A 96 -17.92 -17.68 -0.08
C GLY A 96 -16.66 -17.66 -0.96
N GLU A 97 -16.57 -18.56 -1.94
CA GLU A 97 -15.42 -18.65 -2.85
C GLU A 97 -15.34 -17.45 -3.82
N LEU A 98 -16.48 -16.85 -4.22
CA LEU A 98 -16.50 -15.60 -4.99
C LEU A 98 -15.98 -14.42 -4.16
N LYS A 99 -16.36 -14.32 -2.89
CA LYS A 99 -15.87 -13.28 -1.98
C LYS A 99 -14.37 -13.40 -1.77
N GLU A 100 -13.87 -14.63 -1.65
CA GLU A 100 -12.43 -14.92 -1.52
C GLU A 100 -11.66 -14.57 -2.81
N ALA A 101 -12.21 -14.90 -3.98
CA ALA A 101 -11.64 -14.50 -5.27
C ALA A 101 -11.51 -12.98 -5.39
N GLY A 102 -12.55 -12.24 -4.95
CA GLY A 102 -12.55 -10.79 -4.88
C GLY A 102 -11.51 -10.22 -3.90
N ALA A 103 -11.34 -10.84 -2.74
CA ALA A 103 -10.32 -10.43 -1.76
C ALA A 103 -8.89 -10.60 -2.34
N HIS A 104 -8.61 -11.73 -2.99
CA HIS A 104 -7.35 -11.96 -3.67
C HIS A 104 -7.11 -10.98 -4.84
N PHE A 105 -8.17 -10.67 -5.60
CA PHE A 105 -8.09 -9.67 -6.67
C PHE A 105 -7.77 -8.26 -6.12
N LEU A 106 -8.44 -7.84 -5.04
CA LEU A 106 -8.16 -6.56 -4.40
C LEU A 106 -6.73 -6.49 -3.86
N GLN A 107 -6.21 -7.58 -3.29
CA GLN A 107 -4.82 -7.68 -2.86
C GLN A 107 -3.83 -7.56 -4.04
N ALA A 108 -4.16 -8.16 -5.18
CA ALA A 108 -3.37 -8.02 -6.40
C ALA A 108 -3.35 -6.57 -6.90
N VAL A 109 -4.51 -5.91 -6.99
CA VAL A 109 -4.62 -4.51 -7.41
C VAL A 109 -3.87 -3.58 -6.47
N SER A 110 -4.00 -3.78 -5.15
CA SER A 110 -3.25 -3.08 -4.12
C SER A 110 -1.74 -3.18 -4.29
N SER A 111 -1.26 -4.41 -4.49
CA SER A 111 0.17 -4.69 -4.61
C SER A 111 0.73 -4.08 -5.90
N LEU A 112 -0.05 -4.10 -6.99
CA LEU A 112 0.30 -3.45 -8.24
C LEU A 112 0.37 -1.92 -8.09
N ILE A 113 -0.64 -1.32 -7.44
CA ILE A 113 -0.65 0.11 -7.14
C ILE A 113 0.57 0.47 -6.29
N SER A 114 0.88 -0.32 -5.26
CA SER A 114 2.06 -0.09 -4.41
C SER A 114 3.37 -0.18 -5.21
N ALA A 115 3.50 -1.18 -6.09
CA ALA A 115 4.68 -1.36 -6.95
C ALA A 115 4.93 -0.17 -7.88
N LEU A 116 3.87 0.49 -8.35
CA LEU A 116 3.96 1.60 -9.30
C LEU A 116 4.02 2.96 -8.60
N ILE A 117 3.16 3.18 -7.60
CA ILE A 117 2.96 4.48 -6.97
C ILE A 117 4.04 4.76 -5.91
N ASN A 118 4.49 3.76 -5.15
CA ASN A 118 5.50 3.99 -4.11
C ASN A 118 6.81 4.55 -4.66
N PRO A 119 7.40 3.99 -5.75
CA PRO A 119 8.60 4.56 -6.35
C PRO A 119 8.39 6.00 -6.85
N ILE A 120 7.23 6.29 -7.44
CA ILE A 120 6.90 7.65 -7.92
C ILE A 120 6.81 8.63 -6.74
N LEU A 121 6.04 8.29 -5.71
CA LEU A 121 5.87 9.14 -4.53
C LEU A 121 7.20 9.33 -3.78
N SER A 122 8.01 8.30 -3.63
CA SER A 122 9.32 8.42 -2.98
C SER A 122 10.31 9.24 -3.80
N THR A 123 10.22 9.19 -5.14
CA THR A 123 11.02 10.07 -6.01
C THR A 123 10.56 11.52 -5.92
N LEU A 124 9.24 11.77 -5.91
CA LEU A 124 8.70 13.11 -5.70
C LEU A 124 9.06 13.66 -4.33
N ALA A 125 9.09 12.81 -3.30
CA ALA A 125 9.49 13.19 -1.95
C ALA A 125 10.91 13.77 -1.89
N LEU A 126 11.82 13.32 -2.77
CA LEU A 126 13.18 13.87 -2.87
C LEU A 126 13.15 15.37 -3.18
N ALA A 127 12.21 15.84 -4.00
CA ALA A 127 12.07 17.24 -4.36
C ALA A 127 11.20 18.04 -3.38
N THR A 128 10.10 17.46 -2.90
CA THR A 128 9.10 18.21 -2.10
C THR A 128 9.49 18.38 -0.63
N ARG A 129 10.14 17.38 -0.03
CA ARG A 129 10.47 17.41 1.42
C ARG A 129 11.54 18.45 1.80
N PRO A 130 12.57 18.73 0.98
CA PRO A 130 13.47 19.86 1.22
C PRO A 130 12.73 21.21 1.25
N VAL A 131 11.78 21.41 0.33
CA VAL A 131 10.93 22.62 0.29
C VAL A 131 10.08 22.71 1.56
N ALA A 132 9.45 21.62 1.98
CA ALA A 132 8.70 21.58 3.24
C ALA A 132 9.58 21.87 4.46
N SER A 133 10.83 21.40 4.46
CA SER A 133 11.80 21.68 5.52
C SER A 133 12.21 23.16 5.57
N LEU A 134 12.35 23.81 4.41
CA LEU A 134 12.63 25.25 4.32
C LEU A 134 11.45 26.09 4.81
N VAL A 135 10.23 25.75 4.38
CA VAL A 135 9.01 26.43 4.85
C VAL A 135 8.87 26.32 6.36
N LYS A 136 9.11 25.13 6.92
CA LYS A 136 9.09 24.94 8.38
C LYS A 136 10.15 25.79 9.08
N ALA A 137 11.39 25.82 8.58
CA ALA A 137 12.44 26.65 9.17
C ALA A 137 12.10 28.15 9.16
N VAL A 138 11.43 28.64 8.10
CA VAL A 138 10.95 30.03 8.03
C VAL A 138 9.82 30.27 9.03
N ALA A 139 8.86 29.34 9.13
CA ALA A 139 7.77 29.45 10.09
C ALA A 139 8.27 29.46 11.54
N ASP A 140 9.17 28.54 11.88
CA ASP A 140 9.79 28.45 13.21
C ASP A 140 10.55 29.75 13.56
N ALA A 141 11.27 30.34 12.59
CA ALA A 141 11.96 31.62 12.77
C ALA A 141 10.99 32.81 12.95
N CYS A 142 9.86 32.82 12.24
CA CYS A 142 8.82 33.85 12.42
C CYS A 142 8.14 33.74 13.80
N ASP A 143 7.89 32.53 14.29
CA ASP A 143 7.31 32.29 15.61
C ASP A 143 8.26 32.75 16.72
N GLU A 144 9.56 32.48 16.60
CA GLU A 144 10.59 33.02 17.51
C GLU A 144 10.66 34.56 17.49
N CYS A 145 10.54 35.19 16.31
CA CYS A 145 10.49 36.66 16.21
C CYS A 145 9.22 37.25 16.83
N SER A 146 8.07 36.57 16.75
CA SER A 146 6.81 37.06 17.31
C SER A 146 6.66 36.83 18.81
N SER A 147 7.38 35.86 19.37
CA SER A 147 7.34 35.48 20.79
C SER A 147 8.42 36.13 21.65
N SER A 148 9.36 36.86 21.03
CA SER A 148 10.38 37.61 21.76
C SER A 148 9.75 38.80 22.49
N PRO A 149 9.86 38.91 23.84
CA PRO A 149 9.28 40.03 24.57
C PRO A 149 10.00 41.32 24.17
N SER A 150 9.22 42.31 23.76
CA SER A 150 9.68 43.69 23.60
C SER A 150 10.29 44.17 24.92
N ILE A 151 11.62 44.34 24.94
CA ILE A 151 12.36 45.03 26.01
C ILE A 151 12.09 46.53 25.92
#